data_AF-A0A484YCK0-F1
#
_entry.id   AF-A0A484YCK0-F1
#
_cell.length_a   1.000
_cell.length_b   1.000
_cell.length_c   1.000
_cell.angle_alpha   90.00
_cell.angle_beta   90.00
_cell.angle_gamma   90.00
#
_symmetry.space_group_name_H-M   'P 1'
#
loop_
_entity.id
_entity.type
_entity.pdbx_description
1 polymer ?
#
loop_
_entity_poly.entity_id
_entity_poly.type
_entity_poly.pdbx_seq_one_letter_code
_entity_poly.pdbx_strand_id
1 'polypeptide(L)'
;MTAAMLEKQVQLAPGMVRPDKGLWQAMLSNQYRFESCDSAQGNCLLMSLDLNGDGKPEAVLYQFTDRTIVAYTQTDTGWRIAGDAWKMPEALTREELDRALRQGRVKSIVKPWADIEIFGERVDMSYDSYNNAQWR
;
A
#
# COMPACT_ATOMS: atom_id res chain seq x y z
N MET A 1 -6.05 -13.11 15.15
CA MET A 1 -6.66 -11.91 14.56
C MET A 1 -7.89 -12.27 13.72
N THR A 2 -8.93 -11.44 13.62
CA THR A 2 -10.07 -11.64 12.67
C THR A 2 -10.23 -10.42 11.76
N ALA A 3 -10.95 -10.52 10.64
CA ALA A 3 -11.09 -9.43 9.67
C ALA A 3 -11.76 -8.22 10.30
N ALA A 4 -12.77 -8.46 11.15
CA ALA A 4 -13.46 -7.42 11.89
C ALA A 4 -12.59 -6.78 12.98
N MET A 5 -11.64 -7.52 13.56
CA MET A 5 -10.67 -6.96 14.50
C MET A 5 -9.63 -6.10 13.77
N LEU A 6 -9.12 -6.58 12.64
CA LEU A 6 -8.19 -5.84 11.79
C LEU A 6 -8.81 -4.52 11.30
N GLU A 7 -10.05 -4.57 10.81
CA GLU A 7 -10.81 -3.39 10.38
C GLU A 7 -10.95 -2.34 11.49
N LYS A 8 -11.04 -2.75 12.76
CA LYS A 8 -11.13 -1.82 13.90
C LYS A 8 -9.79 -1.21 14.29
N GLN A 9 -8.67 -1.90 14.03
CA GLN A 9 -7.34 -1.45 14.43
C GLN A 9 -6.65 -0.62 13.37
N VAL A 10 -6.88 -0.93 12.09
CA VAL A 10 -6.37 -0.18 10.96
C VAL A 10 -7.12 1.13 10.84
N GLN A 11 -6.38 2.24 10.84
CA GLN A 11 -6.99 3.55 10.65
C GLN A 11 -7.18 3.84 9.16
N LEU A 12 -8.33 4.39 8.79
CA LEU A 12 -8.56 4.86 7.42
C LEU A 12 -8.11 6.32 7.29
N ALA A 13 -7.42 6.62 6.19
CA ALA A 13 -7.03 7.98 5.84
C ALA A 13 -8.28 8.85 5.51
N PRO A 14 -8.19 10.18 5.68
CA PRO A 14 -9.27 11.08 5.29
C PRO A 14 -9.68 10.90 3.82
N GLY A 15 -10.98 10.79 3.57
CA GLY A 15 -11.53 10.61 2.22
C GLY A 15 -11.48 9.18 1.69
N MET A 16 -10.88 8.23 2.41
CA MET A 16 -10.95 6.82 2.02
C MET A 16 -12.36 6.29 2.27
N VAL A 17 -12.96 5.72 1.23
CA VAL A 17 -14.21 4.95 1.38
C VAL A 17 -13.91 3.67 2.15
N ARG A 18 -14.78 3.32 3.09
CA ARG A 18 -14.64 2.09 3.87
C ARG A 18 -14.51 0.87 2.93
N PRO A 19 -13.42 0.09 3.01
CA PRO A 19 -13.23 -1.07 2.15
C PRO A 19 -14.30 -2.15 2.35
N ASP A 20 -14.51 -2.96 1.32
CA ASP A 20 -15.37 -4.14 1.42
C ASP A 20 -14.74 -5.24 2.30
N LYS A 21 -15.54 -6.27 2.63
CA LYS A 21 -15.06 -7.42 3.41
C LYS A 21 -13.97 -8.22 2.70
N GLY A 22 -13.94 -8.19 1.38
CA GLY A 22 -12.97 -8.92 0.56
C GLY A 22 -11.55 -8.40 0.79
N LEU A 23 -11.35 -7.09 0.92
CA LEU A 23 -10.04 -6.53 1.25
C LEU A 23 -9.55 -7.04 2.61
N TRP A 24 -10.38 -6.93 3.64
CA TRP A 24 -10.00 -7.35 4.99
C TRP A 24 -9.67 -8.86 5.06
N GLN A 25 -10.36 -9.68 4.27
CA GLN A 25 -10.03 -11.10 4.14
C GLN A 25 -8.70 -11.32 3.40
N ALA A 26 -8.47 -10.62 2.29
CA ALA A 26 -7.22 -10.71 1.54
C ALA A 26 -6.01 -10.24 2.37
N MET A 27 -6.20 -9.21 3.20
CA MET A 27 -5.24 -8.85 4.23
C MET A 27 -5.03 -10.03 5.15
N LEU A 28 -6.04 -10.52 5.89
CA LEU A 28 -5.87 -11.65 6.82
C LEU A 28 -5.15 -12.87 6.25
N SER A 29 -5.41 -13.24 5.00
CA SER A 29 -4.70 -14.36 4.34
C SER A 29 -3.19 -14.15 4.25
N ASN A 30 -2.73 -12.91 4.38
CA ASN A 30 -1.34 -12.47 4.41
C ASN A 30 -0.94 -11.89 5.78
N GLN A 31 -1.57 -12.32 6.88
CA GLN A 31 -1.36 -11.77 8.24
C GLN A 31 0.10 -11.65 8.67
N TYR A 32 0.97 -12.57 8.23
CA TYR A 32 2.41 -12.54 8.53
C TYR A 32 3.11 -11.27 8.01
N ARG A 33 2.52 -10.58 7.02
CA ARG A 33 3.06 -9.33 6.47
C ARG A 33 2.72 -8.09 7.31
N PHE A 34 1.82 -8.21 8.28
CA PHE A 34 1.35 -7.05 9.03
C PHE A 34 0.98 -7.34 10.50
N GLU A 35 1.70 -8.27 11.12
CA GLU A 35 1.56 -8.59 12.54
C GLU A 35 1.69 -7.35 13.44
N SER A 36 2.44 -6.32 13.01
CA SER A 36 2.60 -5.08 13.76
C SER A 36 1.37 -4.18 13.75
N CYS A 37 0.43 -4.33 12.81
CA CYS A 37 -0.85 -3.60 12.85
C CYS A 37 -1.67 -3.92 14.10
N ASP A 38 -1.41 -5.09 14.69
CA ASP A 38 -2.15 -5.59 15.84
C ASP A 38 -1.61 -5.08 17.18
N SER A 39 -0.40 -4.50 17.15
CA SER A 39 0.36 -4.15 18.35
C SER A 39 -0.13 -2.88 19.06
N ALA A 40 -0.66 -1.91 18.31
CA ALA A 40 -1.31 -0.72 18.88
C ALA A 40 -2.22 -0.03 17.84
N GLN A 41 -3.29 0.60 18.34
CA GLN A 41 -4.18 1.39 17.48
C GLN A 41 -3.42 2.54 16.83
N GLY A 42 -3.58 2.71 15.52
CA GLY A 42 -2.92 3.78 14.76
C GLY A 42 -1.52 3.44 14.22
N ASN A 43 -0.98 2.25 14.54
CA ASN A 43 0.27 1.74 13.95
C ASN A 43 0.16 1.42 12.46
N CYS A 44 -1.07 1.27 11.98
CA CYS A 44 -1.34 1.08 10.57
C CYS A 44 -2.37 2.09 10.05
N LEU A 45 -2.07 2.64 8.88
CA LEU A 45 -2.96 3.54 8.14
C LEU A 45 -3.22 2.93 6.76
N LEU A 46 -4.48 2.83 6.38
CA LEU A 46 -4.91 2.43 5.05
C LEU A 46 -5.41 3.66 4.28
N MET A 47 -4.99 3.80 3.02
CA MET A 47 -5.47 4.86 2.14
C MET A 47 -5.72 4.35 0.73
N SER A 48 -6.54 5.07 -0.03
CA SER A 48 -6.69 4.86 -1.46
C SER A 48 -5.67 5.69 -2.24
N LEU A 49 -4.92 5.06 -3.15
CA LEU A 49 -3.99 5.74 -4.04
C LEU A 49 -3.94 5.02 -5.38
N ASP A 50 -4.15 5.75 -6.48
CA ASP A 50 -4.02 5.20 -7.84
C ASP A 50 -2.54 5.12 -8.23
N LEU A 51 -1.93 3.96 -7.97
CA LEU A 51 -0.49 3.73 -8.13
C LEU A 51 -0.10 3.49 -9.59
N ASN A 52 -1.04 3.05 -10.42
CA ASN A 52 -0.79 2.63 -11.80
C ASN A 52 -1.36 3.64 -12.84
N GLY A 53 -2.20 4.58 -12.43
CA GLY A 53 -2.79 5.63 -13.26
C GLY A 53 -4.03 5.21 -14.06
N ASP A 54 -4.68 4.09 -13.72
CA ASP A 54 -5.85 3.57 -14.44
C ASP A 54 -7.20 4.13 -13.95
N GLY A 55 -7.18 5.00 -12.93
CA GLY A 55 -8.37 5.58 -12.32
C GLY A 55 -9.08 4.66 -11.32
N LYS A 56 -8.52 3.48 -10.99
CA LYS A 56 -8.99 2.55 -9.97
C LYS A 56 -7.97 2.48 -8.82
N PRO A 57 -8.17 3.25 -7.75
CA PRO A 57 -7.21 3.33 -6.67
C PRO A 57 -6.93 1.99 -5.99
N GLU A 58 -5.66 1.68 -5.77
CA GLU A 58 -5.24 0.62 -4.86
C GLU A 58 -5.48 1.01 -3.39
N ALA A 59 -5.63 -0.02 -2.54
CA ALA A 59 -5.63 0.13 -1.10
C ALA A 59 -4.20 -0.05 -0.57
N VAL A 60 -3.63 1.03 -0.05
CA VAL A 60 -2.22 1.11 0.38
C VAL A 60 -2.16 1.15 1.90
N LEU A 61 -1.57 0.11 2.49
CA LEU A 61 -1.36 -0.04 3.92
C LEU A 61 0.05 0.44 4.29
N TYR A 62 0.13 1.43 5.18
CA TYR A 62 1.36 1.91 5.80
C TYR A 62 1.50 1.27 7.18
N GLN A 63 2.65 0.66 7.44
CA GLN A 63 2.97 0.00 8.71
C GLN A 63 4.15 0.71 9.36
N PHE A 64 3.89 1.46 10.44
CA PHE A 64 4.90 2.36 11.00
C PHE A 64 5.95 1.63 11.85
N THR A 65 5.58 0.55 12.53
CA THR A 65 6.50 -0.26 13.34
C THR A 65 7.50 -1.00 12.45
N ASP A 66 7.01 -1.69 11.42
CA ASP A 66 7.85 -2.49 10.52
C ASP A 66 8.51 -1.64 9.40
N ARG A 67 8.07 -0.39 9.26
CA ARG A 67 8.49 0.54 8.20
C ARG A 67 8.27 -0.02 6.77
N THR A 68 7.18 -0.75 6.59
CA THR A 68 6.79 -1.36 5.31
C THR A 68 5.46 -0.82 4.77
N ILE A 69 5.33 -0.80 3.46
CA ILE A 69 4.10 -0.45 2.76
C ILE A 69 3.66 -1.66 1.93
N VAL A 70 2.37 -1.99 1.95
CA VAL A 70 1.79 -3.03 1.09
C VAL A 70 0.60 -2.44 0.34
N ALA A 71 0.56 -2.64 -0.98
CA ALA A 71 -0.54 -2.23 -1.82
C ALA A 71 -1.39 -3.44 -2.23
N TYR A 72 -2.70 -3.27 -2.20
CA TYR A 72 -3.68 -4.23 -2.69
C TYR A 72 -4.46 -3.64 -3.85
N THR A 73 -4.67 -4.43 -4.89
CA THR A 73 -5.51 -4.08 -6.04
C THR A 73 -6.72 -5.01 -6.10
N GLN A 74 -7.84 -4.48 -6.60
CA GLN A 74 -9.07 -5.23 -6.81
C GLN A 74 -9.12 -5.75 -8.25
N THR A 75 -9.22 -7.07 -8.41
CA THR A 75 -9.44 -7.72 -9.71
C THR A 75 -10.80 -8.40 -9.76
N ASP A 76 -11.18 -8.94 -10.92
CA ASP A 76 -12.42 -9.67 -11.11
C ASP A 76 -12.53 -10.92 -10.21
N THR A 77 -11.38 -11.44 -9.77
CA THR A 77 -11.27 -12.58 -8.84
C THR A 77 -11.14 -12.19 -7.36
N GLY A 78 -11.15 -10.89 -7.04
CA GLY A 78 -11.05 -10.37 -5.68
C GLY A 78 -9.80 -9.52 -5.43
N TRP A 79 -9.51 -9.27 -4.16
CA TRP A 79 -8.37 -8.45 -3.75
C TRP A 79 -7.08 -9.28 -3.71
N ARG A 80 -5.99 -8.72 -4.24
CA ARG A 80 -4.65 -9.33 -4.19
C ARG A 80 -3.57 -8.28 -3.94
N ILE A 81 -2.40 -8.73 -3.49
CA ILE A 81 -1.22 -7.86 -3.36
C ILE A 81 -0.80 -7.39 -4.76
N ALA A 82 -0.62 -6.08 -4.90
CA ALA A 82 -0.14 -5.41 -6.10
C ALA A 82 1.35 -5.05 -6.01
N GLY A 83 1.86 -4.88 -4.79
CA GLY A 83 3.28 -4.62 -4.54
C GLY A 83 3.54 -4.27 -3.09
N ASP A 84 4.81 -4.11 -2.75
CA ASP A 84 5.26 -3.70 -1.43
C ASP A 84 6.51 -2.81 -1.51
N ALA A 85 6.76 -2.07 -0.44
CA ALA A 85 7.97 -1.29 -0.26
C ALA A 85 8.52 -1.49 1.17
N TRP A 86 9.81 -1.76 1.26
CA TRP A 86 10.51 -2.02 2.53
C TRP A 86 11.33 -0.82 3.02
N LYS A 87 11.24 0.31 2.31
CA LYS A 87 12.00 1.53 2.59
C LYS A 87 11.07 2.73 2.62
N MET A 88 10.41 2.95 3.76
CA MET A 88 9.82 4.25 4.05
C MET A 88 10.91 5.31 4.24
N PRO A 89 10.67 6.59 3.90
CA PRO A 89 11.58 7.67 4.26
C PRO A 89 11.84 7.64 5.77
N GLU A 90 13.10 7.70 6.21
CA GLU A 90 13.47 7.51 7.63
C GLU A 90 12.74 8.47 8.57
N ALA A 91 12.60 9.73 8.15
CA ALA A 91 11.90 10.75 8.92
C ALA A 91 10.39 10.49 9.03
N LEU A 92 9.77 9.78 8.07
CA LEU A 92 8.32 9.65 7.97
C LEU A 92 7.72 9.01 9.21
N THR A 93 7.11 9.83 10.07
CA THR A 93 6.27 9.37 11.17
C THR A 93 4.80 9.32 10.77
N ARG A 94 3.97 8.77 11.67
CA ARG A 94 2.52 8.80 11.50
C ARG A 94 1.97 10.22 11.39
N GLU A 95 2.42 11.12 12.27
CA GLU A 95 1.99 12.51 12.30
C GLU A 95 2.40 13.27 11.03
N GLU A 96 3.58 12.94 10.48
CA GLU A 96 4.06 13.51 9.23
C GLU A 96 3.25 13.01 8.02
N LEU A 97 2.90 11.73 7.96
CA LEU A 97 2.01 11.22 6.91
C LEU A 97 0.63 11.88 7.00
N ASP A 98 0.06 11.99 8.20
CA ASP A 98 -1.23 12.65 8.42
C ASP A 98 -1.18 14.14 8.00
N ARG A 99 -0.05 14.83 8.25
CA ARG A 99 0.18 16.20 7.79
C ARG A 99 0.24 16.26 6.25
N ALA A 100 0.98 15.33 5.62
CA ALA A 100 1.10 15.28 4.17
C ALA A 100 -0.26 15.01 3.49
N LEU A 101 -1.08 14.12 4.06
CA LEU A 101 -2.43 13.83 3.60
C LEU A 101 -3.31 15.08 3.65
N ARG A 102 -3.35 15.79 4.79
CA ARG A 102 -4.11 17.05 4.93
C ARG A 102 -3.67 18.14 3.95
N GLN A 103 -2.39 18.13 3.56
CA GLN A 103 -1.80 19.09 2.63
C GLN A 103 -1.92 18.67 1.16
N GLY A 104 -2.50 17.50 0.85
CA GLY A 104 -2.56 16.98 -0.52
C GLY A 104 -1.17 16.68 -1.11
N ARG A 105 -0.20 16.33 -0.26
CA ARG A 105 1.21 16.09 -0.61
C ARG A 105 1.57 14.62 -0.77
N VAL A 106 0.64 13.71 -0.51
CA VAL A 106 0.80 12.29 -0.86
C VAL A 106 0.26 12.10 -2.28
N LYS A 107 1.11 11.62 -3.19
CA LYS A 107 0.78 11.43 -4.60
C LYS A 107 1.39 10.12 -5.08
N SER A 108 0.74 9.49 -6.04
CA SER A 108 1.34 8.41 -6.80
C SER A 108 2.42 8.95 -7.72
N ILE A 109 3.47 8.16 -7.90
CA ILE A 109 4.52 8.39 -8.88
C ILE A 109 4.65 7.09 -9.65
N VAL A 110 4.21 7.09 -10.91
CA VAL A 110 4.33 5.91 -11.78
C VAL A 110 5.81 5.60 -12.00
N LYS A 111 6.15 4.31 -12.01
CA LYS A 111 7.54 3.87 -12.21
C LYS A 111 8.08 4.40 -13.55
N PRO A 112 9.35 4.84 -13.61
CA PRO A 112 9.90 5.47 -14.80
C PRO A 112 10.21 4.48 -15.93
N TRP A 113 10.55 3.25 -15.60
CA TRP A 113 10.80 2.19 -16.57
C TRP A 113 9.55 1.32 -16.73
N ALA A 114 9.38 0.72 -17.90
CA ALA A 114 8.25 -0.15 -18.24
C ALA A 114 8.66 -1.63 -18.28
N ASP A 115 7.65 -2.50 -18.25
CA ASP A 115 7.79 -3.91 -18.55
C ASP A 115 8.13 -4.15 -20.02
N ILE A 116 8.59 -5.36 -20.34
CA ILE A 116 8.92 -5.73 -21.72
C ILE A 116 7.76 -6.53 -22.32
N GLU A 117 7.43 -6.27 -23.57
CA GLU A 117 6.55 -7.14 -24.35
C GLU A 117 7.40 -7.99 -25.31
N ILE A 118 7.21 -9.31 -25.28
CA ILE A 118 7.86 -10.26 -26.17
C ILE A 118 6.77 -11.15 -26.80
N PHE A 119 6.53 -11.00 -28.09
CA PHE A 119 5.48 -11.73 -28.82
C PHE A 119 4.06 -11.57 -28.24
N GLY A 120 3.74 -10.38 -27.70
CA GLY A 120 2.46 -10.11 -27.04
C GLY A 120 2.37 -10.61 -25.59
N GLU A 121 3.40 -11.29 -25.09
CA GLU A 121 3.50 -11.70 -23.69
C GLU A 121 4.25 -10.63 -22.87
N ARG A 122 3.70 -10.30 -21.70
CA ARG A 122 4.29 -9.33 -20.77
C ARG A 122 5.34 -10.00 -19.91
N VAL A 123 6.54 -9.44 -19.89
CA VAL A 123 7.65 -9.80 -19.00
C VAL A 123 7.79 -8.72 -17.94
N ASP A 124 7.47 -9.07 -16.69
CA ASP A 124 7.51 -8.18 -15.53
C ASP A 124 8.94 -7.71 -15.22
N MET A 125 9.13 -6.40 -15.15
CA MET A 125 10.41 -5.78 -14.82
C MET A 125 10.41 -5.30 -13.37
N SER A 126 11.09 -6.06 -12.51
CA SER A 126 11.32 -5.65 -11.12
C SER A 126 12.55 -4.73 -11.02
N TYR A 127 12.34 -3.49 -10.56
CA TYR A 127 13.43 -2.54 -10.33
C TYR A 127 14.02 -2.73 -8.94
N ASP A 128 15.34 -2.61 -8.88
CA ASP A 128 16.04 -2.64 -7.61
C ASP A 128 15.61 -1.44 -6.73
N SER A 129 14.87 -1.74 -5.67
CA SER A 129 14.36 -0.77 -4.72
C SER A 129 15.46 -0.03 -3.92
N TYR A 130 16.68 -0.58 -3.87
CA TYR A 130 17.77 -0.02 -3.07
C TYR A 130 18.36 1.27 -3.65
N ASN A 131 18.32 1.46 -4.98
CA ASN A 131 19.01 2.55 -5.69
C ASN A 131 18.09 3.68 -6.18
N ASN A 132 16.81 3.70 -5.80
CA ASN A 132 15.83 4.69 -6.28
C ASN A 132 16.18 6.17 -6.01
N ALA A 133 17.17 6.47 -5.16
CA ALA A 133 17.63 7.83 -4.90
C ALA A 133 18.63 8.36 -5.95
N GLN A 134 19.28 7.50 -6.76
CA GLN A 134 20.33 7.91 -7.69
C GLN A 134 19.85 8.24 -9.10
N TRP A 135 18.56 8.02 -9.40
CA TRP A 135 18.01 8.12 -10.76
C TRP A 135 17.06 9.32 -10.95
N ARG A 136 17.11 10.32 -10.05
CA ARG A 136 16.38 11.59 -10.18
C ARG A 136 17.30 12.71 -10.59
#